data_AF-A0A7D9IV54-F1
#
_entry.id   AF-A0A7D9IV54-F1
#
_cell.length_a   1.000
_cell.length_b   1.000
_cell.length_c   1.000
_cell.angle_alpha   90.00
_cell.angle_beta   90.00
_cell.angle_gamma   90.00
#
_symmetry.space_group_name_H-M   'P 1'
#
loop_
_entity.id
_entity.type
_entity.pdbx_description
1 polymer ?
#
loop_
_entity_poly.entity_id
_entity_poly.type
_entity_poly.pdbx_seq_one_letter_code
_entity_poly.pdbx_strand_id
1 'polypeptide(L)'
;DCIEITERSVKSIVEHGKMKHLALSRCYGITPKSLESLSPLKSLRSLQIFGFLTDPGLSILRKVLKGIDINKNMFSTVARPTGSVYKQTIWGMKCSGPS
;
A
#
# COMPACT_ATOMS: atom_id res chain seq x y z
N ASP A 1 -8.72 -6.55 10.13
CA ASP A 1 -7.34 -6.69 10.61
C ASP A 1 -6.75 -7.96 10.03
N CYS A 2 -5.52 -7.90 9.51
CA CYS A 2 -4.89 -9.04 8.84
C CYS A 2 -3.63 -9.48 9.60
N ILE A 3 -3.60 -10.76 9.99
CA ILE A 3 -2.48 -11.36 10.75
C ILE A 3 -1.63 -12.30 9.88
N GLU A 4 -2.15 -12.74 8.74
CA GLU A 4 -1.49 -13.71 7.86
C GLU A 4 -0.40 -13.07 6.98
N ILE A 5 -0.46 -11.75 6.80
CA ILE A 5 0.62 -11.00 6.16
C ILE A 5 1.76 -10.87 7.17
N THR A 6 2.85 -11.57 6.86
CA THR A 6 4.04 -11.67 7.70
C THR A 6 5.27 -11.19 6.95
N GLU A 7 6.42 -11.18 7.62
CA GLU A 7 7.72 -10.90 7.00
C GLU A 7 7.99 -11.78 5.77
N ARG A 8 7.51 -13.03 5.75
CA ARG A 8 7.63 -13.91 4.58
C ARG A 8 6.90 -13.35 3.37
N SER A 9 5.71 -12.79 3.57
CA SER A 9 4.93 -12.12 2.53
C SER A 9 5.66 -10.90 1.99
N VAL A 10 6.25 -10.08 2.88
CA VAL A 10 7.04 -8.90 2.48
C VAL A 10 8.25 -9.32 1.65
N LYS A 11 8.98 -10.36 2.07
CA LYS A 11 10.12 -10.90 1.32
C LYS A 11 9.70 -11.37 -0.08
N SER A 12 8.58 -12.09 -0.19
CA SER A 12 8.04 -12.53 -1.47
C SER A 12 7.68 -11.35 -2.39
N ILE A 13 7.14 -10.25 -1.85
CA ILE A 13 6.86 -9.01 -2.60
C ILE A 13 8.16 -8.41 -3.12
N VAL A 14 9.24 -8.43 -2.33
CA VAL A 14 10.54 -7.90 -2.73
C VAL A 14 11.16 -8.69 -3.87
N GLU A 15 11.08 -10.03 -3.79
CA GLU A 15 11.69 -10.93 -4.76
C GLU A 15 10.95 -10.96 -6.11
N HIS A 16 9.62 -10.87 -6.09
CA HIS A 16 8.79 -11.13 -7.28
C HIS A 16 7.96 -9.93 -7.74
N GLY A 17 7.86 -8.88 -6.92
CA GLY A 17 6.96 -7.76 -7.15
C GLY A 17 7.57 -6.63 -7.99
N LYS A 18 6.85 -6.19 -9.02
CA LYS A 18 7.09 -4.92 -9.72
C LYS A 18 6.07 -3.85 -9.33
N MET A 19 5.69 -3.82 -8.05
CA MET A 19 4.59 -3.00 -7.57
C MET A 19 5.00 -1.52 -7.42
N LYS A 20 4.14 -0.62 -7.89
CA LYS A 20 4.30 0.83 -7.68
C LYS A 20 3.60 1.32 -6.41
N HIS A 21 2.50 0.68 -6.04
CA HIS A 21 1.66 1.08 -4.91
C HIS A 21 1.42 -0.14 -4.02
N LEU A 22 1.80 -0.03 -2.75
CA LEU A 22 1.63 -1.07 -1.75
C LEU A 22 0.88 -0.50 -0.55
N ALA A 23 -0.12 -1.21 -0.06
CA ALA A 23 -0.87 -0.86 1.15
C ALA A 23 -0.86 -2.05 2.12
N LEU A 24 -0.35 -1.82 3.33
CA LEU A 24 -0.20 -2.79 4.42
C LEU A 24 -0.78 -2.24 5.74
N SER A 25 -1.67 -1.25 5.66
CA SER A 25 -2.40 -0.73 6.83
C SER A 25 -3.14 -1.84 7.57
N ARG A 26 -2.99 -1.89 8.90
CA ARG A 26 -3.59 -2.92 9.77
C ARG A 26 -3.16 -4.36 9.47
N CYS A 27 -1.97 -4.54 8.87
CA CYS A 27 -1.25 -5.81 8.85
C CYS A 27 -0.38 -5.88 10.11
N TYR A 28 -0.78 -6.68 11.10
CA TYR A 28 -0.09 -6.74 12.40
C TYR A 28 0.96 -7.86 12.49
N GLY A 29 0.99 -8.76 11.50
CA GLY A 29 1.98 -9.83 11.40
C GLY A 29 3.35 -9.40 10.85
N ILE A 30 3.49 -8.13 10.44
CA ILE A 30 4.76 -7.56 9.95
C ILE A 30 5.42 -6.73 11.03
N THR A 31 6.76 -6.64 11.00
CA THR A 31 7.54 -5.81 11.93
C THR A 31 8.01 -4.53 11.24
N PRO A 32 8.32 -3.44 11.98
CA PRO A 32 8.92 -2.23 11.39
C PRO A 32 10.18 -2.54 10.57
N LYS A 33 11.01 -3.47 11.05
CA LYS A 33 12.23 -3.91 10.38
C LYS A 33 11.96 -4.61 9.06
N SER A 34 10.87 -5.38 8.96
CA SER A 34 10.48 -6.02 7.70
C SER A 34 10.14 -4.99 6.60
N LEU A 35 9.66 -3.79 6.94
CA LEU A 35 9.39 -2.73 5.96
C LEU A 35 10.66 -2.14 5.35
N GLU A 36 11.80 -2.21 6.06
CA GLU A 36 13.09 -1.78 5.51
C GLU A 36 13.53 -2.64 4.33
N SER A 37 13.10 -3.91 4.29
CA SER A 37 13.37 -4.83 3.18
C SER A 37 12.74 -4.39 1.85
N LEU A 38 11.83 -3.40 1.86
CA LEU A 38 11.26 -2.80 0.65
C LEU A 38 12.22 -1.83 -0.07
N SER A 39 13.31 -1.41 0.56
CA SER A 39 14.29 -0.45 0.01
C SER A 39 14.90 -0.85 -1.36
N PRO A 40 15.18 -2.14 -1.65
CA PRO A 40 15.63 -2.58 -2.97
C PRO A 40 14.58 -2.44 -4.07
N LEU A 41 13.28 -2.30 -3.74
CA LEU A 41 12.19 -2.28 -4.71
C LEU A 41 12.12 -0.93 -5.45
N LYS A 42 12.96 -0.76 -6.48
CA LYS A 42 13.06 0.51 -7.24
C LYS A 42 11.79 0.92 -7.98
N SER A 43 10.85 0.00 -8.15
CA SER A 43 9.54 0.25 -8.76
C SER A 43 8.53 0.88 -7.79
N LEU A 44 8.74 0.73 -6.48
CA LEU A 44 7.82 1.23 -5.46
C LEU A 44 7.81 2.77 -5.45
N ARG A 45 6.61 3.35 -5.38
CA ARG A 45 6.38 4.80 -5.38
C ARG A 45 5.57 5.23 -4.18
N SER A 46 4.63 4.42 -3.70
CA SER A 46 3.85 4.74 -2.51
C SER A 46 3.66 3.54 -1.59
N LEU A 47 3.74 3.78 -0.29
CA LEU A 47 3.49 2.82 0.77
C LEU A 47 2.44 3.38 1.76
N GLN A 48 1.34 2.66 1.95
CA GLN A 48 0.33 3.02 2.96
C GLN A 48 0.40 2.04 4.13
N ILE A 49 0.72 2.53 5.32
CA ILE A 49 0.88 1.79 6.58
C ILE A 49 0.24 2.57 7.76
N PHE A 50 -0.90 3.22 7.51
CA PHE A 50 -1.64 3.94 8.55
C PHE A 50 -1.89 3.09 9.80
N GLY A 51 -1.67 3.68 10.98
CA GLY A 51 -1.85 3.04 12.28
C GLY A 51 -0.77 2.02 12.65
N PHE A 52 0.30 1.88 11.85
CA PHE A 52 1.34 0.88 12.08
C PHE A 52 2.55 1.42 12.87
N LEU A 53 2.98 2.66 12.63
CA LEU A 53 4.14 3.30 13.28
C LEU A 53 3.75 4.64 13.92
N THR A 54 4.49 5.02 14.96
CA THR A 54 4.49 6.39 15.52
C THR A 54 5.21 7.36 14.58
N ASP A 55 5.02 8.67 14.76
CA ASP A 55 5.68 9.71 13.93
C ASP A 55 7.22 9.62 13.91
N PRO A 56 7.91 9.32 15.03
CA PRO A 56 9.35 9.06 15.00
C PRO A 56 9.71 7.84 14.15
N GLY A 57 8.93 6.76 14.25
CA GLY A 57 9.11 5.55 13.44
C GLY A 57 8.91 5.82 11.94
N LEU A 58 7.88 6.59 11.58
CA LEU A 58 7.66 7.03 10.21
C LEU A 58 8.80 7.89 9.68
N SER A 59 9.38 8.74 10.52
CA SER A 59 10.52 9.60 10.16
C SER A 59 11.78 8.79 9.85
N ILE A 60 12.04 7.73 10.62
CA ILE A 60 13.12 6.78 10.35
C ILE A 60 12.84 6.04 9.05
N LEU A 61 11.63 5.51 8.87
CA LEU A 61 11.26 4.75 7.68
C LEU A 61 11.38 5.59 6.40
N ARG A 62 11.01 6.88 6.42
CA ARG A 62 11.22 7.81 5.29
C ARG A 62 12.69 8.00 4.92
N LYS A 63 13.61 7.92 5.89
CA LYS A 63 15.06 7.99 5.64
C LYS A 63 15.59 6.72 4.97
N VAL A 64 15.04 5.56 5.35
CA VAL A 64 15.40 4.26 4.76
C VAL A 64 14.82 4.12 3.35
N LEU A 65 13.54 4.44 3.18
CA LEU A 65 12.78 4.34 1.94
C LEU A 65 12.77 5.68 1.19
N LYS A 66 13.94 6.13 0.76
CA LYS A 66 14.09 7.42 0.06
C LYS A 66 13.29 7.44 -1.25
N GLY A 67 12.53 8.51 -1.46
CA GLY A 67 11.74 8.71 -2.69
C GLY A 67 10.43 7.94 -2.74
N ILE A 68 10.00 7.33 -1.62
CA ILE A 68 8.71 6.65 -1.51
C ILE A 68 7.73 7.51 -0.73
N ASP A 69 6.54 7.70 -1.30
CA ASP A 69 5.43 8.40 -0.66
C ASP A 69 4.77 7.52 0.40
N ILE A 70 5.14 7.75 1.66
CA ILE A 70 4.55 7.06 2.81
C ILE A 70 3.32 7.82 3.33
N ASN A 71 2.20 7.11 3.51
CA ASN A 71 0.95 7.59 4.12
C ASN A 71 0.34 8.86 3.48
N LYS A 72 0.56 9.09 2.18
CA LYS A 72 -0.03 10.24 1.46
C LYS A 72 -1.50 10.03 1.07
N ASN A 73 -1.93 8.78 0.88
CA ASN A 73 -3.25 8.48 0.32
C ASN A 73 -4.05 7.63 1.30
N MET A 74 -4.94 8.26 2.07
CA MET A 74 -5.79 7.56 3.03
C MET A 74 -6.79 6.61 2.37
N PHE A 75 -7.17 6.89 1.12
CA PHE A 75 -8.15 6.10 0.39
C PHE A 75 -7.54 5.45 -0.86
N SER A 76 -7.89 4.18 -1.09
CA SER A 76 -7.53 3.49 -2.33
C SER A 76 -8.26 4.09 -3.53
N THR A 77 -7.57 4.22 -4.65
CA THR A 77 -8.14 4.55 -5.96
C THR A 77 -8.50 3.31 -6.77
N VAL A 78 -8.10 2.11 -6.31
CA VAL A 78 -8.40 0.85 -6.99
C VAL A 78 -9.88 0.56 -6.90
N ALA A 79 -10.48 0.20 -8.04
CA ALA A 79 -11.90 -0.16 -8.17
C ALA A 79 -12.89 0.91 -7.68
N ARG A 80 -12.48 2.18 -7.57
CA ARG A 80 -13.39 3.29 -7.24
C ARG A 80 -14.17 3.74 -8.49
N PRO A 81 -15.52 3.68 -8.47
CA PRO A 81 -16.34 4.30 -9.50
C PRO A 81 -16.50 5.80 -9.16
N THR A 82 -15.44 6.60 -9.25
CA THR A 82 -15.56 8.04 -8.94
C THR A 82 -14.99 8.90 -10.06
N GLY A 83 -15.89 9.64 -10.73
CA GLY A 83 -15.61 10.67 -11.72
C GLY A 83 -16.26 10.37 -13.07
N SER A 84 -16.96 11.36 -13.64
CA SER A 84 -17.68 11.34 -14.93
C SER A 84 -16.91 10.80 -16.14
N VAL A 85 -15.61 10.58 -16.02
CA VAL A 85 -14.71 10.00 -17.03
C VAL A 85 -14.79 8.47 -17.07
N TYR A 86 -15.10 7.81 -15.94
CA TYR A 86 -15.32 6.36 -15.87
C TYR A 86 -16.83 6.11 -15.73
N LYS A 87 -17.45 5.57 -16.79
CA LYS A 87 -18.91 5.39 -17.00
C LYS A 87 -19.60 4.45 -15.97
N GLN A 88 -19.47 4.73 -14.68
CA GLN A 88 -19.96 3.88 -13.59
C GLN A 88 -19.51 2.42 -13.75
N THR A 89 -18.32 2.15 -14.29
CA THR A 89 -17.85 0.76 -14.48
C THR A 89 -16.78 0.39 -13.47
N ILE A 90 -16.89 -0.77 -12.85
CA ILE A 90 -15.81 -1.43 -12.10
C ILE A 90 -15.38 -2.66 -12.93
N TRP A 91 -14.10 -2.74 -13.29
CA TRP A 91 -13.56 -3.82 -14.14
C TRP A 91 -14.29 -4.02 -15.49
N GLY A 92 -14.83 -2.94 -16.07
CA GLY A 92 -15.63 -2.99 -17.30
C GLY A 92 -17.10 -3.36 -17.09
N MET A 93 -17.53 -3.65 -15.86
CA MET A 93 -18.92 -3.94 -15.50
C MET A 93 -19.62 -2.67 -15.00
N LYS A 94 -20.75 -2.31 -15.60
CA LYS A 94 -21.54 -1.13 -15.22
C LYS A 94 -22.24 -1.38 -13.87
N CYS A 95 -21.93 -0.55 -12.89
CA CYS A 95 -22.61 -0.49 -11.61
C CYS A 95 -23.91 0.32 -11.77
N SER A 96 -25.04 -0.37 -11.79
CA SER A 96 -26.35 0.26 -11.60
C SER A 96 -26.51 0.61 -10.12
N GLY A 97 -26.54 1.91 -9.79
CA GLY A 97 -26.96 2.34 -8.46
C GLY A 97 -28.46 2.02 -8.22
N PRO A 98 -28.91 1.86 -6.95
CA PRO A 98 -30.32 1.75 -6.66
C PRO A 98 -31.02 3.07 -7.00
N SER A 99 -32.12 2.98 -7.75
CA SER A 99 -33.02 4.08 -8.11
C SER A 99 -33.68 4.71 -6.89
#